data_AF-A0AAQ4DPI4-F1
#
_entry.id   AF-A0AAQ4DPI4-F1
#
_cell.length_a   1.000
_cell.length_b   1.000
_cell.length_c   1.000
_cell.angle_alpha   90.00
_cell.angle_beta   90.00
_cell.angle_gamma   90.00
#
_symmetry.space_group_name_H-M   'P 1'
#
loop_
_entity.id
_entity.type
_entity.pdbx_description
1 polymer ?
#
loop_
_entity_poly.entity_id
_entity_poly.type
_entity_poly.pdbx_seq_one_letter_code
_entity_poly.pdbx_strand_id
1 'polypeptide(L)'
;MALQAVSKRLRRSQVDDGDPLRANKTVPEGLSIRRSTIKGAQYGVFTLKPLPKRVYFGPYEGVKMEDNGERNGYIWEVRKDGKMFLIDGRPLDRSNWMRYVNCAASPQEANLVAFTRYGNIYYRTRNAVGAGEELFLWYGEAFARELGLLGKPRGSGPSAR
;
A
#
# COMPACT_ATOMS: atom_id res chain seq x y z
N MET A 1 21.94 18.76 -17.75
CA MET A 1 21.82 17.49 -16.99
C MET A 1 20.35 17.14 -16.87
N ALA A 2 19.84 16.37 -17.83
CA ALA A 2 18.41 16.25 -18.10
C ALA A 2 17.73 15.19 -17.23
N LEU A 3 16.52 15.51 -16.75
CA LEU A 3 15.58 14.62 -16.07
C LEU A 3 15.29 13.35 -16.90
N GLN A 4 16.06 12.28 -16.72
CA GLN A 4 15.79 10.98 -17.37
C GLN A 4 15.44 9.83 -16.42
N ALA A 5 15.24 10.05 -15.12
CA ALA A 5 15.11 8.92 -14.17
C ALA A 5 13.72 8.68 -13.55
N VAL A 6 12.65 9.42 -13.90
CA VAL A 6 11.35 9.26 -13.20
C VAL A 6 10.26 8.53 -14.03
N SER A 7 10.58 8.04 -15.23
CA SER A 7 9.62 7.33 -16.09
C SER A 7 9.51 5.82 -15.85
N LYS A 8 10.41 5.19 -15.08
CA LYS A 8 10.49 3.71 -15.04
C LYS A 8 10.20 3.17 -13.64
N ARG A 9 8.98 2.65 -13.42
CA ARG A 9 8.64 1.44 -12.63
C ARG A 9 7.12 1.34 -12.41
N LEU A 10 6.38 1.22 -13.52
CA LEU A 10 5.03 0.65 -13.52
C LEU A 10 5.07 -0.79 -14.09
N ARG A 11 6.14 -1.51 -13.78
CA ARG A 11 6.42 -2.84 -14.31
C ARG A 11 6.50 -3.80 -13.15
N ARG A 12 6.11 -5.05 -13.42
CA ARG A 12 6.22 -6.12 -12.44
C ARG A 12 7.66 -6.32 -11.98
N SER A 13 7.77 -6.88 -10.78
CA SER A 13 9.03 -7.31 -10.19
C SER A 13 9.77 -8.29 -11.12
N GLN A 14 11.11 -8.27 -11.09
CA GLN A 14 11.97 -9.18 -11.87
C GLN A 14 12.35 -10.46 -11.09
N VAL A 15 11.73 -10.70 -9.93
CA VAL A 15 11.95 -11.91 -9.13
C VAL A 15 10.81 -12.87 -9.45
N ASP A 16 11.16 -14.11 -9.77
CA ASP A 16 10.20 -15.14 -10.17
C ASP A 16 9.25 -15.50 -9.03
N ASP A 17 8.02 -15.87 -9.41
CA ASP A 17 7.05 -16.45 -8.50
C ASP A 17 7.58 -17.79 -7.95
N GLY A 18 7.33 -18.07 -6.67
CA GLY A 18 7.78 -19.29 -5.99
C GLY A 18 9.08 -19.13 -5.19
N ASP A 19 9.83 -18.03 -5.35
CA ASP A 19 10.95 -17.73 -4.45
C ASP A 19 10.40 -17.38 -3.05
N PRO A 20 10.77 -18.12 -1.98
CA PRO A 20 10.21 -17.90 -0.65
C PRO A 20 10.52 -16.51 -0.06
N LEU A 21 11.53 -15.81 -0.62
CA LEU A 21 11.93 -14.46 -0.24
C LEU A 21 11.55 -13.42 -1.30
N ARG A 22 10.67 -13.75 -2.25
CA ARG A 22 10.26 -12.83 -3.33
C ARG A 22 9.80 -11.48 -2.79
N ALA A 23 8.89 -11.46 -1.82
CA ALA A 23 8.41 -10.21 -1.24
C ALA A 23 9.54 -9.32 -0.70
N ASN A 24 10.58 -9.89 -0.11
CA ASN A 24 11.74 -9.17 0.40
C ASN A 24 12.72 -8.75 -0.71
N LYS A 25 12.99 -9.64 -1.67
CA LYS A 25 13.93 -9.41 -2.78
C LYS A 25 13.44 -8.37 -3.78
N THR A 26 12.14 -8.09 -3.81
CA THR A 26 11.53 -7.13 -4.74
C THR A 26 11.57 -5.68 -4.25
N VAL A 27 12.09 -5.41 -3.04
CA VAL A 27 12.26 -4.05 -2.51
C VAL A 27 13.15 -3.23 -3.46
N PRO A 28 12.68 -2.06 -3.93
CA PRO A 28 13.48 -1.23 -4.82
C PRO A 28 14.61 -0.52 -4.07
N GLU A 29 15.67 -0.19 -4.80
CA GLU A 29 16.76 0.63 -4.29
C GLU A 29 16.25 1.94 -3.67
N GLY A 30 16.78 2.29 -2.51
CA GLY A 30 16.35 3.47 -1.76
C GLY A 30 15.20 3.21 -0.78
N LEU A 31 14.68 1.99 -0.71
CA LEU A 31 13.75 1.54 0.33
C LEU A 31 14.36 0.38 1.15
N SER A 32 13.82 0.15 2.33
CA SER A 32 14.15 -1.00 3.17
C SER A 32 12.94 -1.51 3.93
N ILE A 33 12.87 -2.83 4.17
CA ILE A 33 11.91 -3.42 5.10
C ILE A 33 12.58 -3.48 6.48
N ARG A 34 11.95 -2.87 7.49
CA ARG A 34 12.45 -2.82 8.87
C ARG A 34 11.30 -3.02 9.84
N ARG A 35 11.58 -3.14 11.15
CA ARG A 35 10.53 -3.19 12.17
C ARG A 35 9.68 -1.91 12.09
N SER A 36 8.36 -2.06 12.03
CA SER A 36 7.44 -0.91 11.96
C SER A 36 7.49 -0.09 13.25
N THR A 37 7.22 1.20 13.12
CA THR A 37 6.94 2.11 14.24
C THR A 37 5.58 1.83 14.89
N ILE A 38 4.67 1.15 14.20
CA ILE A 38 3.37 0.72 14.73
C ILE A 38 3.57 -0.51 15.62
N LYS A 39 3.12 -0.40 16.88
CA LYS A 39 3.12 -1.53 17.82
C LYS A 39 2.27 -2.68 17.28
N GLY A 40 2.87 -3.87 17.16
CA GLY A 40 2.20 -5.08 16.72
C GLY A 40 2.19 -5.34 15.20
N ALA A 41 2.52 -4.35 14.36
CA ALA A 41 2.53 -4.50 12.89
C ALA A 41 3.71 -5.34 12.34
N GLN A 42 4.66 -5.69 13.20
CA GLN A 42 5.92 -6.38 12.87
C GLN A 42 6.83 -5.55 11.95
N TYR A 43 6.53 -5.46 10.66
CA TYR A 43 7.39 -4.84 9.64
C TYR A 43 6.71 -3.65 8.94
N GLY A 44 7.53 -2.74 8.44
CA GLY A 44 7.15 -1.58 7.65
C GLY A 44 8.18 -1.30 6.56
N VAL A 45 7.80 -0.48 5.58
CA VAL A 45 8.71 -0.03 4.52
C VAL A 45 9.20 1.38 4.82
N PHE A 46 10.49 1.58 4.76
CA PHE A 46 11.10 2.87 5.05
C PHE A 46 11.95 3.38 3.91
N THR A 47 12.00 4.71 3.78
CA THR A 47 12.91 5.39 2.85
C THR A 47 14.35 5.35 3.38
N LEU A 48 15.30 5.07 2.50
CA LEU A 48 16.75 5.22 2.76
C LEU A 48 17.26 6.56 2.25
N LYS A 49 16.58 7.13 1.26
CA LYS A 49 16.84 8.45 0.67
C LYS A 49 15.52 9.23 0.55
N PRO A 50 15.54 10.57 0.56
CA PRO A 50 14.32 11.34 0.41
C PRO A 50 13.60 10.99 -0.89
N LEU A 51 12.26 10.92 -0.84
CA LEU A 51 11.43 10.72 -2.03
C LEU A 51 10.70 12.02 -2.37
N PRO A 52 10.78 12.51 -3.62
CA PRO A 52 9.97 13.64 -4.03
C PRO A 52 8.48 13.27 -4.06
N LYS A 53 7.63 14.29 -4.14
CA LYS A 53 6.20 14.11 -4.41
C LYS A 53 6.00 13.50 -5.81
N ARG A 54 5.00 12.63 -5.96
CA ARG A 54 4.65 11.92 -7.21
C ARG A 54 5.68 10.87 -7.68
N VAL A 55 6.39 10.22 -6.77
CA VAL A 55 7.10 8.96 -7.06
C VAL A 55 6.07 7.83 -7.12
N TYR A 56 6.14 6.98 -8.15
CA TYR A 56 5.21 5.90 -8.39
C TYR A 56 5.84 4.54 -8.10
N PHE A 57 5.05 3.64 -7.52
CA PHE A 57 5.43 2.28 -7.18
C PHE A 57 4.40 1.27 -7.68
N GLY A 58 4.86 0.11 -8.13
CA GLY A 58 4.03 -1.06 -8.39
C GLY A 58 4.17 -1.66 -9.80
N PRO A 59 3.26 -2.59 -10.15
CA PRO A 59 1.99 -2.86 -9.46
C PRO A 59 2.14 -3.59 -8.11
N TYR A 60 1.12 -3.52 -7.25
CA TYR A 60 0.93 -4.44 -6.13
C TYR A 60 0.72 -5.85 -6.70
N GLU A 61 1.43 -6.83 -6.16
CA GLU A 61 1.44 -8.20 -6.66
C GLU A 61 0.92 -9.17 -5.60
N GLY A 62 0.24 -10.22 -6.06
CA GLY A 62 -0.40 -11.22 -5.23
C GLY A 62 -1.21 -12.20 -6.07
N VAL A 63 -1.88 -13.14 -5.40
CA VAL A 63 -2.76 -14.12 -6.04
C VAL A 63 -4.09 -13.46 -6.38
N LYS A 64 -4.52 -13.59 -7.64
CA LYS A 64 -5.85 -13.14 -8.05
C LYS A 64 -6.90 -14.16 -7.61
N MET A 65 -7.97 -13.68 -7.01
CA MET A 65 -9.08 -14.52 -6.57
C MET A 65 -10.42 -13.81 -6.75
N GLU A 66 -11.49 -14.59 -6.79
CA GLU A 66 -12.85 -14.08 -6.70
C GLU A 66 -13.17 -13.66 -5.26
N ASP A 67 -14.19 -12.84 -5.09
CA ASP A 67 -14.64 -12.45 -3.75
C ASP A 67 -15.39 -13.61 -3.10
N ASN A 68 -14.78 -14.21 -2.09
CA ASN A 68 -15.34 -15.28 -1.26
C ASN A 68 -15.78 -14.78 0.13
N GLY A 69 -15.80 -13.47 0.36
CA GLY A 69 -16.12 -12.85 1.64
C GLY A 69 -14.97 -12.84 2.66
N GLU A 70 -13.83 -13.48 2.39
CA GLU A 70 -12.67 -13.38 3.26
C GLU A 70 -12.03 -12.00 3.15
N ARG A 71 -11.67 -11.42 4.30
CA ARG A 71 -10.99 -10.13 4.38
C ARG A 71 -9.75 -10.27 5.26
N ASN A 72 -8.67 -9.61 4.86
CA ASN A 72 -7.44 -9.50 5.63
C ASN A 72 -6.67 -8.23 5.20
N GLY A 73 -5.62 -7.88 5.94
CA GLY A 73 -4.85 -6.65 5.72
C GLY A 73 -3.99 -6.60 4.44
N TYR A 74 -3.98 -7.65 3.62
CA TYR A 74 -3.18 -7.77 2.39
C TYR A 74 -4.03 -7.88 1.11
N ILE A 75 -5.34 -7.68 1.21
CA ILE A 75 -6.24 -7.76 0.06
C ILE A 75 -6.45 -6.38 -0.56
N TRP A 76 -6.36 -6.32 -1.88
CA TRP A 76 -6.87 -5.21 -2.67
C TRP A 76 -8.04 -5.64 -3.56
N GLU A 77 -9.11 -4.85 -3.55
CA GLU A 77 -10.20 -4.96 -4.52
C GLU A 77 -9.85 -4.18 -5.80
N VAL A 78 -10.00 -4.83 -6.97
CA VAL A 78 -9.69 -4.24 -8.27
C VAL A 78 -10.88 -4.40 -9.21
N ARG A 79 -11.28 -3.28 -9.84
CA ARG A 79 -12.27 -3.29 -10.92
C ARG A 79 -11.59 -3.11 -12.27
N LYS A 80 -11.90 -3.98 -13.24
CA LYS A 80 -11.42 -3.91 -14.63
C LYS A 80 -12.51 -4.43 -15.57
N ASP A 81 -12.81 -3.67 -16.63
CA ASP A 81 -13.72 -4.07 -17.70
C ASP A 81 -15.10 -4.55 -17.18
N GLY A 82 -15.65 -3.83 -16.20
CA GLY A 82 -16.94 -4.16 -15.57
C GLY A 82 -16.90 -5.35 -14.59
N LYS A 83 -15.76 -6.01 -14.42
CA LYS A 83 -15.56 -7.11 -13.47
C LYS A 83 -14.78 -6.65 -12.24
N MET A 84 -15.11 -7.23 -11.09
CA MET A 84 -14.37 -7.06 -9.84
C MET A 84 -13.61 -8.35 -9.52
N PHE A 85 -12.37 -8.23 -9.05
CA PHE A 85 -11.57 -9.32 -8.51
C PHE A 85 -10.70 -8.81 -7.36
N LEU A 86 -10.22 -9.74 -6.53
CA LEU A 86 -9.32 -9.45 -5.42
C LEU A 86 -7.88 -9.82 -5.78
N ILE A 87 -6.91 -9.13 -5.19
CA ILE A 87 -5.49 -9.49 -5.19
C ILE A 87 -5.06 -9.71 -3.74
N ASP A 88 -4.66 -10.93 -3.41
CA ASP A 88 -4.18 -11.31 -2.08
C ASP A 88 -2.65 -11.37 -2.02
N GLY A 89 -2.05 -10.45 -1.26
CA GLY A 89 -0.61 -10.37 -1.03
C GLY A 89 -0.09 -11.20 0.15
N ARG A 90 -0.91 -12.06 0.78
CA ARG A 90 -0.47 -12.94 1.88
C ARG A 90 0.72 -13.83 1.50
N PRO A 91 0.68 -14.61 0.38
CA PRO A 91 1.77 -15.52 0.04
C PRO A 91 3.05 -14.75 -0.32
N LEU A 92 4.12 -14.97 0.45
CA LEU A 92 5.39 -14.23 0.30
C LEU A 92 6.06 -14.47 -1.06
N ASP A 93 5.88 -15.66 -1.59
CA ASP A 93 6.41 -16.16 -2.85
C ASP A 93 5.60 -15.73 -4.08
N ARG A 94 4.40 -15.15 -3.88
CA ARG A 94 3.53 -14.61 -4.94
C ARG A 94 3.30 -13.10 -4.85
N SER A 95 3.83 -12.45 -3.82
CA SER A 95 3.66 -11.03 -3.55
C SER A 95 4.97 -10.25 -3.67
N ASN A 96 4.89 -8.93 -3.54
CA ASN A 96 6.07 -8.05 -3.56
C ASN A 96 6.17 -7.20 -2.28
N TRP A 97 7.24 -6.43 -2.19
CA TRP A 97 7.54 -5.56 -1.05
C TRP A 97 6.40 -4.63 -0.63
N MET A 98 5.48 -4.28 -1.54
CA MET A 98 4.37 -3.38 -1.25
C MET A 98 3.40 -3.95 -0.21
N ARG A 99 3.42 -5.28 0.02
CA ARG A 99 2.66 -5.94 1.09
C ARG A 99 3.02 -5.44 2.49
N TYR A 100 4.23 -4.92 2.68
CA TYR A 100 4.73 -4.45 3.99
C TYR A 100 4.42 -2.98 4.25
N VAL A 101 3.75 -2.27 3.33
CA VAL A 101 3.32 -0.89 3.55
C VAL A 101 2.11 -0.90 4.48
N ASN A 102 2.24 -0.25 5.64
CA ASN A 102 1.20 -0.21 6.65
C ASN A 102 0.14 0.88 6.36
N CYS A 103 -0.98 0.80 7.07
CA CYS A 103 -1.94 1.91 7.14
C CYS A 103 -1.46 2.99 8.11
N ALA A 104 -1.62 4.24 7.74
CA ALA A 104 -1.58 5.37 8.65
C ALA A 104 -2.75 5.31 9.64
N ALA A 105 -2.56 5.86 10.85
CA ALA A 105 -3.65 6.00 11.82
C ALA A 105 -4.63 7.12 11.42
N SER A 106 -4.17 8.08 10.63
CA SER A 106 -4.96 9.21 10.16
C SER A 106 -4.68 9.53 8.69
N PRO A 107 -5.61 10.21 7.98
CA PRO A 107 -5.33 10.72 6.65
C PRO A 107 -4.12 11.66 6.62
N GLN A 108 -3.78 12.35 7.71
CA GLN A 108 -2.68 13.32 7.75
C GLN A 108 -1.31 12.63 7.77
N GLU A 109 -1.20 11.49 8.44
CA GLU A 109 0.03 10.70 8.52
C GLU A 109 0.35 9.91 7.23
N ALA A 110 -0.67 9.65 6.39
CA ALA A 110 -0.44 8.95 5.14
C ALA A 110 0.41 9.78 4.17
N ASN A 111 1.53 9.22 3.75
CA ASN A 111 2.46 9.81 2.78
C ASN A 111 2.40 9.12 1.39
N LEU A 112 1.64 8.02 1.28
CA LEU A 112 1.27 7.37 0.04
C LEU A 112 -0.24 7.50 -0.25
N VAL A 113 -0.59 7.40 -1.53
CA VAL A 113 -1.95 7.14 -2.01
C VAL A 113 -1.94 5.93 -2.94
N ALA A 114 -2.95 5.07 -2.83
CA ALA A 114 -3.17 3.98 -3.77
C ALA A 114 -4.07 4.44 -4.93
N PHE A 115 -3.85 3.89 -6.11
CA PHE A 115 -4.67 4.14 -7.28
C PHE A 115 -4.67 2.94 -8.23
N THR A 116 -5.75 2.78 -8.99
CA THR A 116 -5.88 1.73 -10.01
C THR A 116 -5.40 2.23 -11.37
N ARG A 117 -4.70 1.38 -12.12
CA ARG A 117 -4.37 1.62 -13.53
C ARG A 117 -4.30 0.31 -14.31
N TYR A 118 -5.03 0.22 -15.42
CA TYR A 118 -5.11 -0.97 -16.29
C TYR A 118 -5.40 -2.29 -15.53
N GLY A 119 -6.24 -2.23 -14.49
CA GLY A 119 -6.57 -3.38 -13.65
C GLY A 119 -5.45 -3.84 -12.72
N ASN A 120 -4.58 -2.95 -12.29
CA ASN A 120 -3.61 -3.20 -11.21
C ASN A 120 -3.62 -2.04 -10.21
N ILE A 121 -3.14 -2.30 -8.99
CA ILE A 121 -2.97 -1.30 -7.94
C ILE A 121 -1.54 -0.76 -7.98
N TYR A 122 -1.39 0.54 -7.78
CA TYR A 122 -0.12 1.23 -7.68
C TYR A 122 -0.16 2.19 -6.50
N TYR A 123 1.00 2.50 -5.94
CA TYR A 123 1.13 3.52 -4.90
C TYR A 123 1.87 4.74 -5.45
N ARG A 124 1.59 5.91 -4.88
CA ARG A 124 2.31 7.14 -5.21
C ARG A 124 2.54 7.99 -3.97
N THR A 125 3.71 8.62 -3.85
CA THR A 125 3.95 9.63 -2.82
C THR A 125 3.05 10.85 -3.04
N ARG A 126 2.27 11.23 -2.03
CA ARG A 126 1.38 12.41 -2.10
C ARG A 126 2.06 13.70 -1.68
N ASN A 127 3.13 13.60 -0.90
CA ASN A 127 4.01 14.67 -0.46
C ASN A 127 5.47 14.22 -0.64
N ALA A 128 6.43 15.11 -0.40
CA ALA A 128 7.80 14.68 -0.21
C ALA A 128 7.90 13.84 1.08
N VAL A 129 8.77 12.84 1.08
CA VAL A 129 9.00 11.94 2.22
C VAL A 129 10.48 12.04 2.59
N GLY A 130 10.77 12.32 3.85
CA GLY A 130 12.14 12.42 4.37
C GLY A 130 12.88 11.09 4.29
N ALA A 131 14.21 11.11 4.43
CA ALA A 131 14.98 9.89 4.60
C ALA A 131 14.72 9.28 5.99
N GLY A 132 14.59 7.96 6.07
CA GLY A 132 14.34 7.24 7.32
C GLY A 132 12.87 7.17 7.73
N GLU A 133 11.96 7.84 7.03
CA GLU A 133 10.52 7.82 7.32
C GLU A 133 9.86 6.51 6.85
N GLU A 134 8.85 6.05 7.60
CA GLU A 134 8.02 4.91 7.23
C GLU A 134 6.97 5.33 6.19
N LEU A 135 6.73 4.47 5.20
CA LEU A 135 5.72 4.68 4.18
C LEU A 135 4.37 4.16 4.69
N PHE A 136 3.36 5.03 4.63
CA PHE A 136 2.01 4.72 5.06
C PHE A 136 0.97 5.06 4.00
N LEU A 137 0.02 4.15 3.82
CA LEU A 137 -1.20 4.37 3.04
C LEU A 137 -2.34 4.86 3.91
N TRP A 138 -3.35 5.44 3.28
CA TRP A 138 -4.65 5.62 3.91
C TRP A 138 -5.68 4.75 3.18
N TYR A 139 -6.25 3.77 3.88
CA TYR A 139 -7.26 2.87 3.31
C TYR A 139 -8.65 3.51 3.16
N GLY A 140 -8.82 4.78 3.55
CA GLY A 140 -10.09 5.47 3.57
C GLY A 140 -10.84 5.28 4.88
N GLU A 141 -11.92 6.05 5.07
CA GLU A 141 -12.63 6.11 6.34
C GLU A 141 -13.33 4.79 6.72
N ALA A 142 -13.88 4.06 5.75
CA ALA A 142 -14.58 2.81 6.01
C ALA A 142 -13.66 1.77 6.68
N PHE A 143 -12.47 1.55 6.09
CA PHE A 143 -11.49 0.61 6.64
C PHE A 143 -10.84 1.13 7.94
N ALA A 144 -10.62 2.44 8.04
CA ALA A 144 -10.13 3.02 9.28
C ALA A 144 -11.11 2.85 10.46
N ARG A 145 -12.43 2.82 10.20
CA ARG A 145 -13.44 2.45 11.21
C ARG A 145 -13.38 0.98 11.59
N GLU A 146 -13.23 0.07 10.62
CA GLU A 146 -13.07 -1.37 10.90
C GLU A 146 -11.83 -1.67 11.76
N LEU A 147 -10.74 -0.93 11.55
CA LEU A 147 -9.52 -1.03 12.35
C LEU A 147 -9.61 -0.30 13.71
N GLY A 148 -10.74 0.35 14.03
CA GLY A 148 -10.90 1.13 15.26
C GLY A 148 -10.05 2.40 15.33
N LEU A 149 -9.51 2.86 14.20
CA LEU A 149 -8.65 4.05 14.11
C LEU A 149 -9.46 5.35 14.07
N LEU A 150 -10.75 5.27 13.75
CA LEU A 150 -11.67 6.40 13.81
C LEU A 150 -12.63 6.24 14.99
N GLY A 151 -12.74 7.29 15.82
CA GLY A 151 -13.75 7.37 16.87
C GLY A 151 -15.17 7.25 16.30
N LYS A 152 -16.13 6.88 17.17
CA LYS A 152 -17.57 6.89 16.79
C LYS A 152 -17.92 8.24 16.14
N PRO A 153 -18.77 8.27 15.11
CA PRO A 153 -19.27 9.54 14.58
C PRO A 153 -19.79 10.35 15.77
N ARG A 154 -19.42 11.64 15.85
CA ARG A 154 -20.12 12.54 16.76
C ARG A 154 -21.58 12.47 16.36
N GLY A 155 -22.42 11.91 17.22
CA GLY A 155 -23.83 11.74 16.95
C GLY A 155 -24.42 13.07 16.48
N SER A 156 -25.26 12.98 15.45
CA SER A 156 -26.34 13.93 15.25
C SER A 156 -26.98 14.21 16.61
N GLY A 157 -26.76 15.42 17.14
CA GLY A 157 -27.54 15.92 18.26
C GLY A 157 -29.03 15.83 17.89
N PRO A 158 -29.93 15.66 18.87
CA PRO A 158 -31.35 15.56 18.58
C PRO A 158 -31.77 16.79 17.78
N SER A 159 -32.43 16.55 16.65
CA SER A 159 -33.17 17.59 15.93
C SER A 159 -34.18 18.17 16.91
N ALA A 160 -33.93 19.39 17.38
CA ALA A 160 -34.92 20.15 18.10
C ALA A 160 -36.13 20.33 17.18
N ARG A 161 -37.29 19.88 17.64
CA ARG A 161 -38.59 20.32 17.13
C ARG A 161 -38.93 21.66 17.76
#